data_AF-A0A5J4WY21-F1
#
_entry.id   AF-A0A5J4WY21-F1
#
_cell.length_a   1.000
_cell.length_b   1.000
_cell.length_c   1.000
_cell.angle_alpha   90.00
_cell.angle_beta   90.00
_cell.angle_gamma   90.00
#
_symmetry.space_group_name_H-M   'P 1'
#
loop_
_entity.id
_entity.type
_entity.pdbx_description
1 polymer ?
#
loop_
_entity_poly.entity_id
_entity_poly.type
_entity_poly.pdbx_seq_one_letter_code
_entity_poly.pdbx_strand_id
1 'polypeptide(L)'
;MIEKQGIDINDSFIFGNISEKVTRGEYKQEVDIATDLTNVIRYYAGESGLVFIIKEYDAQQETNVIRQKTKTNAYEQMHIIRLWDDGKKHITVQDIFEKYSGQYVVEGVRFNSDNPNVFNVFQGFKYEKLEQVDESKIDMFINYLTYGTIAGGNKEVFEYFFNWIAFIAQIAGQNPRTAIILQGLQRIGKNRFIDAISEMFSLYCQPNISTIEKFTETFNSVVENIMFAVLNEMMNYNESKKGTAQAMKTIITDRTIRINENNQPE
;
A
#
# COMPACT_ATOMS: atom_id res chain seq x y z
N MET A 1 -15.77 23.66 -14.38
CA MET A 1 -16.08 22.38 -13.71
C MET A 1 -14.73 21.70 -13.49
N ILE A 2 -14.40 21.32 -12.25
CA ILE A 2 -13.13 20.61 -11.98
C ILE A 2 -13.34 19.18 -12.44
N GLU A 3 -12.44 18.67 -13.28
CA GLU A 3 -12.49 17.27 -13.71
C GLU A 3 -11.92 16.40 -12.57
N LYS A 4 -12.66 15.37 -12.18
CA LYS A 4 -12.23 14.47 -11.11
C LYS A 4 -11.13 13.56 -11.65
N GLN A 5 -9.87 13.97 -11.49
CA GLN A 5 -8.71 13.15 -11.86
C GLN A 5 -8.54 11.99 -10.87
N GLY A 6 -7.83 10.92 -11.25
CA GLY A 6 -7.43 9.87 -10.29
C GLY A 6 -6.21 10.32 -9.50
N ILE A 7 -6.04 9.85 -8.26
CA ILE A 7 -4.73 9.95 -7.61
C ILE A 7 -3.85 8.86 -8.24
N ASP A 8 -2.72 9.23 -8.82
CA ASP A 8 -1.72 8.31 -9.38
C ASP A 8 -0.44 8.36 -8.54
N ILE A 9 0.00 7.23 -7.97
CA ILE A 9 1.23 7.13 -7.18
C ILE A 9 2.51 7.28 -8.03
N ASN A 10 2.46 7.00 -9.34
CA ASN A 10 3.63 7.10 -10.21
C ASN A 10 3.91 8.55 -10.62
N ASP A 11 2.90 9.40 -10.65
CA ASP A 11 3.06 10.83 -10.82
C ASP A 11 3.83 11.43 -9.62
N SER A 12 4.74 12.37 -9.84
CA SER A 12 5.56 12.93 -8.76
C SER A 12 4.86 13.99 -7.90
N PHE A 13 3.68 14.47 -8.30
CA PHE A 13 2.97 15.55 -7.62
C PHE A 13 2.35 15.06 -6.31
N ILE A 14 2.79 15.65 -5.21
CA ILE A 14 2.35 15.35 -3.84
C ILE A 14 1.85 16.63 -3.14
N PHE A 15 1.28 16.47 -1.97
CA PHE A 15 0.76 17.58 -1.16
C PHE A 15 1.81 18.70 -0.93
N GLY A 16 3.09 18.34 -0.76
CA GLY A 16 4.19 19.30 -0.61
C GLY A 16 4.36 20.24 -1.81
N ASN A 17 4.09 19.78 -3.04
CA ASN A 17 4.22 20.61 -4.23
C ASN A 17 3.18 21.74 -4.27
N ILE A 18 2.03 21.57 -3.62
CA ILE A 18 1.05 22.66 -3.47
C ILE A 18 1.71 23.82 -2.71
N SER A 19 2.41 23.53 -1.62
CA SER A 19 3.14 24.56 -0.83
C SER A 19 4.22 25.28 -1.66
N GLU A 20 4.96 24.53 -2.48
CA GLU A 20 5.98 25.08 -3.39
C GLU A 20 5.37 26.02 -4.43
N LYS A 21 4.28 25.60 -5.08
CA LYS A 21 3.56 26.39 -6.08
C LYS A 21 2.95 27.65 -5.48
N VAL A 22 2.44 27.58 -4.25
CA VAL A 22 2.00 28.77 -3.48
C VAL A 22 3.15 29.74 -3.28
N THR A 23 4.31 29.24 -2.82
CA THR A 23 5.50 30.07 -2.55
C THR A 23 6.00 30.76 -3.82
N ARG A 24 5.87 30.10 -4.98
CA ARG A 24 6.24 30.65 -6.29
C ARG A 24 5.17 31.56 -6.91
N GLY A 25 4.00 31.69 -6.27
CA GLY A 25 2.89 32.50 -6.79
C GLY A 25 2.28 31.94 -8.08
N GLU A 26 2.33 30.63 -8.29
CA GLU A 26 1.85 29.99 -9.52
C GLU A 26 0.33 29.88 -9.58
N TYR A 27 -0.35 29.90 -8.43
CA TYR A 27 -1.80 29.84 -8.35
C TYR A 27 -2.42 31.22 -8.57
N LYS A 28 -3.31 31.31 -9.57
CA LYS A 28 -4.01 32.56 -9.91
C LYS A 28 -5.44 32.57 -9.39
N GLN A 29 -6.04 31.40 -9.26
CA GLN A 29 -7.41 31.22 -8.83
C GLN A 29 -7.51 30.06 -7.84
N GLU A 30 -8.50 30.11 -6.95
CA GLU A 30 -8.82 29.01 -6.02
C GLU A 30 -9.05 27.68 -6.75
N VAL A 31 -9.61 27.73 -7.95
CA VAL A 31 -9.90 26.54 -8.76
C VAL A 31 -8.64 25.80 -9.18
N ASP A 32 -7.51 26.50 -9.33
CA ASP A 32 -6.22 25.89 -9.69
C ASP A 32 -5.74 24.98 -8.53
N ILE A 33 -5.85 25.48 -7.30
CA ILE A 33 -5.49 24.74 -6.07
C ILE A 33 -6.45 23.58 -5.86
N ALA A 34 -7.75 23.81 -6.03
CA ALA A 34 -8.75 22.77 -5.92
C ALA A 34 -8.53 21.64 -6.93
N THR A 35 -8.10 21.98 -8.14
CA THR A 35 -7.73 20.99 -9.18
C THR A 35 -6.52 20.18 -8.76
N ASP A 36 -5.44 20.83 -8.29
CA ASP A 36 -4.25 20.13 -7.80
C ASP A 36 -4.54 19.24 -6.58
N LEU A 37 -5.44 19.66 -5.68
CA LEU A 37 -5.91 18.83 -4.57
C LEU A 37 -6.56 17.52 -5.06
N THR A 38 -7.23 17.53 -6.22
CA THR A 38 -7.78 16.29 -6.79
C THR A 38 -6.69 15.26 -7.12
N ASN A 39 -5.43 15.62 -7.24
CA ASN A 39 -4.35 14.67 -7.51
C ASN A 39 -3.75 14.05 -6.24
N VAL A 40 -4.10 14.56 -5.06
CA VAL A 40 -3.41 14.19 -3.81
C VAL A 40 -4.32 13.83 -2.64
N ILE A 41 -5.60 14.22 -2.64
CA ILE A 41 -6.48 13.98 -1.49
C ILE A 41 -7.89 13.50 -1.86
N ARG A 42 -8.36 12.46 -1.16
CA ARG A 42 -9.78 12.04 -1.13
C ARG A 42 -10.25 11.91 0.32
N TYR A 43 -11.56 11.81 0.53
CA TYR A 43 -12.10 11.45 1.83
C TYR A 43 -13.42 10.69 1.72
N TYR A 44 -13.76 9.96 2.78
CA TYR A 44 -15.04 9.28 2.93
C TYR A 44 -15.48 9.29 4.40
N ALA A 45 -16.74 8.93 4.65
CA ALA A 45 -17.26 8.70 5.99
C ALA A 45 -16.95 7.26 6.42
N GLY A 46 -16.04 7.09 7.36
CA GLY A 46 -15.76 5.82 8.03
C GLY A 46 -16.65 5.62 9.27
N GLU A 47 -16.41 4.53 9.99
CA GLU A 47 -17.21 4.16 11.18
C GLU A 47 -17.10 5.21 12.31
N SER A 48 -15.88 5.67 12.62
CA SER A 48 -15.61 6.59 13.72
C SER A 48 -15.45 8.06 13.29
N GLY A 49 -15.70 8.38 12.01
CA GLY A 49 -15.60 9.75 11.49
C GLY A 49 -15.06 9.84 10.07
N LEU A 50 -14.64 11.03 9.66
CA LEU A 50 -14.07 11.25 8.34
C LEU A 50 -12.66 10.67 8.25
N VAL A 51 -12.43 9.88 7.20
CA VAL A 51 -11.13 9.31 6.86
C VAL A 51 -10.64 9.95 5.57
N PHE A 52 -9.39 10.42 5.59
CA PHE A 52 -8.73 11.11 4.49
C PHE A 52 -7.70 10.19 3.87
N ILE A 53 -7.70 10.11 2.55
CA ILE A 53 -6.77 9.34 1.74
C ILE A 53 -5.83 10.35 1.11
N ILE A 54 -4.55 10.32 1.48
CA ILE A 54 -3.56 11.31 1.07
C ILE A 54 -2.40 10.60 0.39
N LYS A 55 -2.01 11.11 -0.78
CA LYS A 55 -0.78 10.74 -1.47
C LYS A 55 0.42 11.42 -0.81
N GLU A 56 1.40 10.63 -0.40
CA GLU A 56 2.61 11.10 0.27
C GLU A 56 3.85 10.42 -0.31
N TYR A 57 4.99 11.09 -0.22
CA TYR A 57 6.27 10.47 -0.54
C TYR A 57 6.83 9.72 0.67
N ASP A 58 7.14 8.44 0.51
CA ASP A 58 7.83 7.63 1.50
C ASP A 58 9.33 7.64 1.22
N ALA A 59 10.09 8.32 2.09
CA ALA A 59 11.53 8.44 1.93
C ALA A 59 12.30 7.12 2.15
N GLN A 60 11.71 6.10 2.79
CA GLN A 60 12.36 4.80 2.97
C GLN A 60 12.19 3.92 1.74
N GLN A 61 11.02 3.99 1.10
CA GLN A 61 10.71 3.23 -0.12
C GLN A 61 11.09 4.00 -1.39
N GLU A 62 11.45 5.28 -1.26
CA GLU A 62 11.77 6.21 -2.36
C GLU A 62 10.67 6.26 -3.43
N THR A 63 9.41 6.26 -2.99
CA THR A 63 8.24 6.24 -3.87
C THR A 63 7.04 6.88 -3.19
N ASN A 64 6.03 7.26 -3.96
CA ASN A 64 4.77 7.70 -3.38
C ASN A 64 3.94 6.52 -2.86
N VAL A 65 3.20 6.79 -1.80
CA VAL A 65 2.31 5.86 -1.12
C VAL A 65 0.98 6.53 -0.83
N ILE A 66 -0.05 5.72 -0.63
CA ILE A 66 -1.34 6.17 -0.13
C ILE A 66 -1.39 5.95 1.37
N ARG A 67 -1.73 7.00 2.13
CA ARG A 67 -1.95 6.90 3.57
C ARG A 67 -3.35 7.34 3.95
N GLN A 68 -3.92 6.66 4.93
CA GLN A 68 -5.16 7.05 5.57
C GLN A 68 -4.85 7.93 6.78
N LYS A 69 -5.63 8.99 6.98
CA LYS A 69 -5.50 9.92 8.11
C LYS A 69 -6.85 10.29 8.68
N THR A 70 -6.86 10.59 9.98
CA THR A 70 -8.01 11.21 10.63
C THR A 70 -8.20 12.64 10.12
N LYS A 71 -9.41 13.18 10.32
CA LYS A 71 -9.73 14.58 10.03
C LYS A 71 -8.71 15.55 10.65
N THR A 72 -8.38 15.36 11.92
CA THR A 72 -7.46 16.26 12.66
C THR A 72 -6.11 16.33 11.95
N ASN A 73 -5.48 15.19 11.67
CA ASN A 73 -4.16 15.15 11.05
C ASN A 73 -4.16 15.72 9.62
N ALA A 74 -5.21 15.44 8.84
CA ALA A 74 -5.36 15.98 7.49
C ALA A 74 -5.58 17.50 7.51
N TYR A 75 -6.39 18.00 8.45
CA TYR A 75 -6.69 19.42 8.57
C TYR A 75 -5.48 20.22 9.05
N GLU A 76 -4.72 19.69 10.01
CA GLU A 76 -3.45 20.29 10.44
C GLU A 76 -2.48 20.46 9.26
N GLN A 77 -2.33 19.42 8.44
CA GLN A 77 -1.47 19.45 7.24
C GLN A 77 -1.91 20.52 6.23
N MET A 78 -3.22 20.68 6.01
CA MET A 78 -3.77 21.71 5.11
C MET A 78 -3.70 23.12 5.70
N HIS A 79 -3.88 23.26 7.01
CA HIS A 79 -3.92 24.56 7.69
C HIS A 79 -2.56 25.28 7.66
N ILE A 80 -1.46 24.52 7.62
CA ILE A 80 -0.10 25.07 7.58
C ILE A 80 0.16 25.85 6.28
N ILE A 81 -0.47 25.49 5.17
CA ILE A 81 -0.27 26.16 3.87
C ILE A 81 -1.22 27.36 3.77
N ARG A 82 -0.67 28.56 3.96
CA ARG A 82 -1.36 29.85 3.80
C ARG A 82 -1.26 30.34 2.35
N LEU A 83 -2.38 30.79 1.80
CA LEU A 83 -2.52 31.19 0.39
C LEU A 83 -2.44 32.71 0.22
N TRP A 84 -3.46 33.42 0.66
CA TRP A 84 -3.53 34.89 0.63
C TRP A 84 -4.27 35.43 1.84
N ASP A 85 -4.15 36.73 2.04
CA ASP A 85 -4.89 37.47 3.06
C ASP A 85 -6.07 38.18 2.39
N ASP A 86 -7.30 37.90 2.83
CA ASP A 86 -8.49 38.59 2.33
C ASP A 86 -8.80 39.89 3.12
N GLY A 87 -7.91 40.28 4.04
CA GLY A 87 -8.04 41.42 4.92
C GLY A 87 -8.84 41.14 6.20
N LYS A 88 -9.46 39.96 6.32
CA LYS A 88 -10.21 39.52 7.52
C LYS A 88 -9.59 38.26 8.14
N LYS A 89 -9.09 37.34 7.31
CA LYS A 89 -8.36 36.14 7.73
C LYS A 89 -7.38 35.70 6.64
N HIS A 90 -6.36 34.96 7.06
CA HIS A 90 -5.56 34.19 6.12
C HIS A 90 -6.39 33.04 5.56
N ILE A 91 -6.50 32.97 4.24
CA ILE A 91 -7.09 31.85 3.52
C ILE A 91 -6.02 30.76 3.41
N THR A 92 -6.38 29.54 3.78
CA THR A 92 -5.51 28.37 3.79
C THR A 92 -5.97 27.34 2.76
N VAL A 93 -5.13 26.33 2.50
CA VAL A 93 -5.54 25.17 1.68
C VAL A 93 -6.75 24.46 2.29
N GLN A 94 -6.90 24.47 3.62
CA GLN A 94 -8.07 23.91 4.29
C GLN A 94 -9.36 24.62 3.86
N ASP A 95 -9.37 25.96 3.80
CA ASP A 95 -10.54 26.73 3.37
C ASP A 95 -10.94 26.38 1.92
N ILE A 96 -9.95 26.19 1.04
CA ILE A 96 -10.20 25.75 -0.35
C ILE A 96 -10.74 24.33 -0.39
N PHE A 97 -10.15 23.41 0.38
CA PHE A 97 -10.63 22.04 0.48
C PHE A 97 -12.10 21.99 0.91
N GLU A 98 -12.47 22.73 1.97
CA GLU A 98 -13.85 22.77 2.48
C GLU A 98 -14.83 23.32 1.43
N LYS A 99 -14.45 24.42 0.75
CA LYS A 99 -15.26 25.04 -0.31
C LYS A 99 -15.54 24.10 -1.48
N TYR A 100 -14.58 23.26 -1.85
CA TYR A 100 -14.67 22.31 -2.96
C TYR A 100 -14.86 20.85 -2.51
N SER A 101 -15.26 20.62 -1.26
CA SER A 101 -15.30 19.29 -0.62
C SER A 101 -15.99 18.21 -1.46
N GLY A 102 -17.10 18.55 -2.14
CA GLY A 102 -17.81 17.63 -3.03
C GLY A 102 -16.98 17.03 -4.18
N GLN A 103 -15.82 17.61 -4.52
CA GLN A 103 -14.92 17.08 -5.56
C GLN A 103 -14.04 15.93 -5.05
N TYR A 104 -13.79 15.87 -3.74
CA TYR A 104 -12.82 14.94 -3.15
C TYR A 104 -13.48 13.71 -2.50
N VAL A 105 -14.82 13.65 -2.50
CA VAL A 105 -15.56 12.56 -1.85
C VAL A 105 -15.49 11.25 -2.66
N VAL A 106 -15.32 10.14 -1.94
CA VAL A 106 -15.49 8.77 -2.42
C VAL A 106 -16.43 8.00 -1.47
N GLU A 107 -17.03 6.92 -1.94
CA GLU A 107 -17.93 6.06 -1.14
C GLU A 107 -17.17 5.20 -0.12
N GLY A 108 -15.87 4.98 -0.34
CA GLY A 108 -15.02 4.21 0.54
C GLY A 108 -13.69 3.85 -0.14
N VAL A 109 -12.97 2.91 0.47
CA VAL A 109 -11.68 2.40 -0.01
C VAL A 109 -11.77 0.90 -0.26
N ARG A 110 -11.16 0.43 -1.34
CA ARG A 110 -10.89 -0.98 -1.58
C ARG A 110 -9.51 -1.16 -2.16
N PHE A 111 -8.90 -2.31 -1.84
CA PHE A 111 -7.60 -2.64 -2.39
C PHE A 111 -7.61 -2.67 -3.92
N ASN A 112 -8.54 -3.44 -4.51
CA ASN A 112 -8.73 -3.52 -5.96
C ASN A 112 -10.23 -3.38 -6.28
N SER A 113 -10.64 -2.40 -7.09
CA SER A 113 -12.05 -2.15 -7.41
C SER A 113 -12.25 -1.41 -8.74
N ASP A 114 -13.19 -1.90 -9.56
CA ASP A 114 -13.62 -1.25 -10.81
C ASP A 114 -14.74 -0.20 -10.62
N ASN A 115 -15.12 0.08 -9.37
CA ASN A 115 -16.19 1.04 -9.07
C ASN A 115 -15.58 2.45 -9.01
N PRO A 116 -15.97 3.37 -9.91
CA PRO A 116 -15.38 4.72 -9.98
C PRO A 116 -15.66 5.59 -8.75
N ASN A 117 -16.65 5.21 -7.92
CA ASN A 117 -16.96 5.93 -6.69
C ASN A 117 -16.14 5.44 -5.49
N VAL A 118 -15.47 4.30 -5.59
CA VAL A 118 -14.62 3.73 -4.53
C VAL A 118 -13.17 4.03 -4.86
N PHE A 119 -12.40 4.46 -3.88
CA PHE A 119 -10.98 4.67 -4.06
C PHE A 119 -10.25 3.32 -4.18
N ASN A 120 -9.49 3.18 -5.26
CA ASN A 120 -8.71 1.99 -5.57
C ASN A 120 -7.25 2.17 -5.10
N VAL A 121 -6.82 1.40 -4.10
CA VAL A 121 -5.46 1.48 -3.52
C VAL A 121 -4.40 0.85 -4.42
N PHE A 122 -4.78 -0.23 -5.12
CA PHE A 122 -3.89 -0.93 -6.04
C PHE A 122 -3.79 -0.19 -7.36
N GLN A 123 -2.64 0.42 -7.64
CA GLN A 123 -2.42 1.23 -8.84
C GLN A 123 -1.41 0.60 -9.80
N GLY A 124 -1.22 -0.71 -9.68
CA GLY A 124 -0.19 -1.46 -10.41
C GLY A 124 1.12 -1.56 -9.63
N PHE A 125 2.04 -2.38 -10.14
CA PHE A 125 3.33 -2.61 -9.50
C PHE A 125 4.33 -1.49 -9.82
N LYS A 126 5.38 -1.41 -8.99
CA LYS A 126 6.52 -0.51 -9.21
C LYS A 126 7.16 -0.65 -10.61
N TYR A 127 7.12 -1.85 -11.16
CA TYR A 127 7.69 -2.18 -12.46
C TYR A 127 6.59 -2.42 -13.49
N GLU A 128 6.76 -1.85 -14.68
CA GLU A 128 5.85 -2.06 -15.80
C GLU A 128 5.95 -3.48 -16.37
N LYS A 129 4.84 -3.96 -16.91
CA LYS A 129 4.80 -5.24 -17.63
C LYS A 129 5.52 -5.10 -18.96
N LEU A 130 6.54 -5.93 -19.17
CA LEU A 130 7.24 -6.02 -20.46
C LEU A 130 6.40 -6.76 -21.50
N GLU A 131 6.42 -6.29 -22.75
CA GLU A 131 5.83 -7.02 -23.89
C GLU A 131 6.65 -8.25 -24.27
N GLN A 132 7.97 -8.17 -24.11
CA GLN A 132 8.92 -9.25 -24.38
C GLN A 132 9.90 -9.39 -23.23
N VAL A 133 10.19 -10.63 -22.85
CA VAL A 133 11.10 -10.95 -21.74
C VAL A 133 12.39 -11.54 -22.31
N ASP A 134 13.52 -10.96 -21.92
CA ASP A 134 14.84 -11.53 -22.18
C ASP A 134 15.12 -12.60 -21.11
N GLU A 135 14.85 -13.87 -21.46
CA GLU A 135 15.00 -15.01 -20.55
C GLU A 135 16.41 -15.14 -19.97
N SER A 136 17.45 -14.69 -20.71
CA SER A 136 18.84 -14.78 -20.25
C SER A 136 19.11 -13.95 -18.98
N LYS A 137 18.34 -12.87 -18.76
CA LYS A 137 18.47 -12.01 -17.58
C LYS A 137 17.84 -12.62 -16.33
N ILE A 138 16.87 -13.51 -16.49
CA ILE A 138 16.11 -14.13 -15.40
C ILE A 138 16.44 -15.61 -15.21
N ASP A 139 17.21 -16.21 -16.11
CA ASP A 139 17.65 -17.61 -16.05
C ASP A 139 18.24 -17.99 -14.70
N MET A 140 19.14 -17.15 -14.16
CA MET A 140 19.73 -17.37 -12.84
C MET A 140 18.67 -17.43 -11.72
N PHE A 141 17.65 -16.57 -11.80
CA PHE A 141 16.58 -16.54 -10.81
C PHE A 141 15.64 -17.76 -10.96
N ILE A 142 15.27 -18.10 -12.19
CA ILE A 142 14.33 -19.19 -12.47
C ILE A 142 14.99 -20.55 -12.26
N ASN A 143 16.08 -20.83 -12.98
CA ASN A 143 16.64 -22.18 -13.07
C ASN A 143 17.56 -22.54 -11.91
N TYR A 144 18.45 -21.62 -11.50
CA TYR A 144 19.39 -21.92 -10.43
C TYR A 144 18.79 -21.68 -9.04
N LEU A 145 18.20 -20.51 -8.83
CA LEU A 145 17.63 -20.15 -7.54
C LEU A 145 16.28 -20.83 -7.31
N THR A 146 15.30 -20.67 -8.19
CA THR A 146 13.95 -21.19 -7.92
C THR A 146 13.87 -22.70 -8.13
N TYR A 147 14.26 -23.22 -9.30
CA TYR A 147 14.22 -24.66 -9.57
C TYR A 147 15.29 -25.44 -8.81
N GLY A 148 16.57 -25.06 -8.96
CA GLY A 148 17.68 -25.79 -8.34
C GLY A 148 17.71 -25.70 -6.81
N THR A 149 17.50 -24.51 -6.25
CA THR A 149 17.68 -24.27 -4.81
C THR A 149 16.38 -24.40 -4.04
N ILE A 150 15.34 -23.63 -4.40
CA ILE A 150 14.08 -23.58 -3.64
C ILE A 150 13.27 -24.87 -3.84
N ALA A 151 13.12 -25.33 -5.07
CA ALA A 151 12.41 -26.56 -5.38
C ALA A 151 13.29 -27.82 -5.28
N GLY A 152 14.61 -27.67 -5.08
CA GLY A 152 15.54 -28.80 -4.95
C GLY A 152 15.58 -29.70 -6.19
N GLY A 153 15.35 -29.14 -7.38
CA GLY A 153 15.24 -29.88 -8.64
C GLY A 153 13.92 -30.65 -8.81
N ASN A 154 12.92 -30.42 -7.96
CA ASN A 154 11.59 -31.01 -8.12
C ASN A 154 10.72 -30.13 -9.01
N LYS A 155 10.34 -30.65 -10.19
CA LYS A 155 9.53 -29.95 -11.17
C LYS A 155 8.13 -29.59 -10.66
N GLU A 156 7.46 -30.49 -9.95
CA GLU A 156 6.10 -30.24 -9.43
C GLU A 156 6.10 -29.12 -8.38
N VAL A 157 7.09 -29.12 -7.49
CA VAL A 157 7.26 -28.06 -6.49
C VAL A 157 7.56 -26.72 -7.16
N PHE A 158 8.46 -26.72 -8.15
CA PHE A 158 8.78 -25.52 -8.93
C PHE A 158 7.54 -24.95 -9.63
N GLU A 159 6.79 -25.78 -10.35
CA GLU A 159 5.58 -25.34 -11.06
C GLU A 159 4.50 -24.84 -10.10
N TYR A 160 4.26 -25.54 -8.98
CA TYR A 160 3.32 -25.08 -7.96
C TYR A 160 3.72 -23.70 -7.43
N PHE A 161 5.00 -23.55 -7.08
CA PHE A 161 5.52 -22.33 -6.50
C PHE A 161 5.47 -21.15 -7.48
N PHE A 162 5.82 -21.37 -8.74
CA PHE A 162 5.78 -20.35 -9.79
C PHE A 162 4.34 -19.93 -10.11
N ASN A 163 3.42 -20.90 -10.21
CA ASN A 163 1.99 -20.62 -10.41
C ASN A 163 1.38 -19.89 -9.21
N TRP A 164 1.83 -20.18 -7.99
CA TRP A 164 1.37 -19.47 -6.78
C TRP A 164 1.77 -17.99 -6.81
N ILE A 165 2.99 -17.67 -7.21
CA ILE A 165 3.43 -16.27 -7.39
C ILE A 165 2.66 -15.60 -8.53
N ALA A 166 2.49 -16.30 -9.67
CA ALA A 166 1.75 -15.78 -10.81
C ALA A 166 0.29 -15.46 -10.45
N PHE A 167 -0.36 -16.32 -9.66
CA PHE A 167 -1.72 -16.09 -9.15
C PHE A 167 -1.80 -14.78 -8.36
N ILE A 168 -0.88 -14.56 -7.41
CA ILE A 168 -0.87 -13.35 -6.58
C ILE A 168 -0.64 -12.11 -7.45
N ALA A 169 0.34 -12.17 -8.37
CA ALA A 169 0.69 -11.04 -9.23
C ALA A 169 -0.42 -10.68 -10.24
N GLN A 170 -1.13 -11.67 -10.78
CA GLN A 170 -2.16 -11.46 -11.80
C GLN A 170 -3.54 -11.14 -11.21
N ILE A 171 -3.82 -11.57 -9.98
CA ILE A 171 -5.14 -11.46 -9.35
C ILE A 171 -5.03 -10.64 -8.06
N ALA A 172 -4.75 -9.35 -8.24
CA ALA A 172 -4.59 -8.40 -7.14
C ALA A 172 -5.84 -8.32 -6.24
N GLY A 173 -5.61 -8.41 -4.93
CA GLY A 173 -6.67 -8.37 -3.92
C GLY A 173 -7.32 -9.71 -3.60
N GLN A 174 -6.88 -10.82 -4.22
CA GLN A 174 -7.33 -12.16 -3.84
C GLN A 174 -6.28 -12.89 -3.00
N ASN A 175 -6.70 -13.39 -1.85
CA ASN A 175 -5.86 -14.23 -1.00
C ASN A 175 -5.76 -15.64 -1.61
N PRO A 176 -4.55 -16.18 -1.86
CA PRO A 176 -4.35 -17.53 -2.40
C PRO A 176 -4.77 -18.64 -1.42
N ARG A 177 -5.17 -18.28 -0.19
CA ARG A 177 -5.60 -19.17 0.91
C ARG A 177 -4.61 -20.26 1.28
N THR A 178 -3.35 -19.99 0.98
CA THR A 178 -2.23 -20.90 1.15
C THR A 178 -1.01 -20.09 1.53
N ALA A 179 -0.14 -20.67 2.37
CA ALA A 179 1.15 -20.10 2.71
C ALA A 179 2.24 -21.12 2.39
N ILE A 180 3.40 -20.64 1.96
CA ILE A 180 4.55 -21.47 1.61
C ILE A 180 5.58 -21.37 2.74
N ILE A 181 6.06 -22.53 3.19
CA ILE A 181 7.09 -22.62 4.22
C ILE A 181 8.39 -23.08 3.56
N LEU A 182 9.42 -22.23 3.61
CA LEU A 182 10.75 -22.53 3.07
C LEU A 182 11.70 -22.99 4.19
N GLN A 183 11.77 -24.30 4.39
CA GLN A 183 12.69 -24.91 5.35
C GLN A 183 13.96 -25.43 4.66
N GLY A 184 15.12 -25.15 5.24
CA GLY A 184 16.42 -25.53 4.68
C GLY A 184 17.56 -24.88 5.44
N LEU A 185 18.79 -25.30 5.13
CA LEU A 185 20.01 -24.78 5.74
C LEU A 185 20.11 -23.25 5.59
N GLN A 186 20.80 -22.60 6.53
CA GLN A 186 21.10 -21.19 6.39
C GLN A 186 22.04 -20.95 5.19
N ARG A 187 21.95 -19.76 4.58
CA ARG A 187 22.80 -19.29 3.47
C ARG A 187 22.68 -20.07 2.16
N ILE A 188 21.61 -20.86 1.98
CA ILE A 188 21.34 -21.52 0.69
C ILE A 188 20.70 -20.60 -0.36
N GLY A 189 20.27 -19.39 0.00
CA GLY A 189 19.66 -18.44 -0.94
C GLY A 189 18.18 -18.14 -0.70
N LYS A 190 17.55 -18.70 0.34
CA LYS A 190 16.13 -18.44 0.69
C LYS A 190 15.82 -16.94 0.79
N ASN A 191 16.64 -16.18 1.50
CA ASN A 191 16.42 -14.73 1.64
C ASN A 191 16.60 -14.02 0.30
N ARG A 192 17.61 -14.39 -0.50
CA ARG A 192 17.83 -13.78 -1.81
C ARG A 192 16.64 -13.98 -2.75
N PHE A 193 16.04 -15.16 -2.68
CA PHE A 193 14.83 -15.50 -3.40
C PHE A 193 13.65 -14.62 -2.92
N ILE A 194 13.44 -14.55 -1.61
CA ILE A 194 12.39 -13.74 -0.99
C ILE A 194 12.56 -12.25 -1.29
N ASP A 195 13.79 -11.73 -1.26
CA ASP A 195 14.10 -10.32 -1.51
C ASP A 195 13.68 -9.92 -2.93
N ALA A 196 13.93 -10.78 -3.93
CA ALA A 196 13.55 -10.51 -5.31
C ALA A 196 12.02 -10.45 -5.49
N ILE A 197 11.28 -11.36 -4.85
CA ILE A 197 9.81 -11.36 -4.88
C ILE A 197 9.26 -10.18 -4.08
N SER A 198 9.88 -9.85 -2.95
CA SER A 198 9.50 -8.69 -2.14
C SER A 198 9.69 -7.39 -2.90
N GLU A 199 10.77 -7.25 -3.66
CA GLU A 199 11.02 -6.11 -4.53
C GLU A 199 10.01 -6.04 -5.69
N MET A 200 9.61 -7.19 -6.26
CA MET A 200 8.58 -7.23 -7.32
C MET A 200 7.23 -6.70 -6.82
N PHE A 201 6.83 -7.06 -5.60
CA PHE A 201 5.59 -6.59 -4.99
C PHE A 201 5.72 -5.22 -4.31
N SER A 202 6.93 -4.81 -3.92
CA SER A 202 7.32 -3.52 -3.35
C SER A 202 6.28 -2.94 -2.37
N LEU A 203 5.53 -1.93 -2.80
CA LEU A 203 4.50 -1.23 -2.02
C LEU A 203 3.42 -2.13 -1.42
N TYR A 204 3.20 -3.30 -2.02
CA TYR A 204 2.22 -4.28 -1.57
C TYR A 204 2.89 -5.49 -0.90
N CYS A 205 4.15 -5.34 -0.49
CA CYS A 205 4.90 -6.33 0.25
C CYS A 205 5.26 -5.83 1.64
N GLN A 206 5.03 -6.68 2.65
CA GLN A 206 5.59 -6.49 3.98
C GLN A 206 6.72 -7.51 4.21
N PRO A 207 7.99 -7.13 3.96
CA PRO A 207 9.11 -8.02 4.22
C PRO A 207 9.37 -8.11 5.73
N ASN A 208 9.91 -9.26 6.16
CA ASN A 208 10.49 -9.48 7.49
C ASN A 208 9.56 -9.21 8.69
N ILE A 209 8.37 -9.80 8.67
CA ILE A 209 7.52 -9.88 9.86
C ILE A 209 8.12 -10.90 10.82
N SER A 210 8.61 -10.39 11.97
CA SER A 210 9.29 -11.17 13.02
C SER A 210 8.34 -11.97 13.91
N THR A 211 7.08 -11.53 14.01
CA THR A 211 6.10 -12.01 15.00
C THR A 211 4.72 -12.03 14.36
N ILE A 212 3.98 -13.11 14.58
CA ILE A 212 2.60 -13.19 14.08
C ILE A 212 1.69 -12.19 14.78
N GLU A 213 2.09 -11.78 15.98
CA GLU A 213 1.41 -10.79 16.78
C GLU A 213 1.17 -9.51 15.98
N LYS A 214 2.05 -9.13 15.03
CA LYS A 214 1.83 -7.98 14.13
C LYS A 214 0.57 -8.09 13.26
N PHE A 215 0.06 -9.30 13.02
CA PHE A 215 -1.21 -9.51 12.32
C PHE A 215 -2.42 -9.56 13.26
N THR A 216 -2.22 -9.91 14.53
CA THR A 216 -3.30 -10.19 15.50
C THR A 216 -3.43 -9.14 16.60
N GLU A 217 -2.43 -8.27 16.75
CA GLU A 217 -2.41 -7.19 17.73
C GLU A 217 -3.53 -6.19 17.46
N THR A 218 -3.84 -5.41 18.49
CA THR A 218 -4.81 -4.32 18.41
C THR A 218 -4.44 -3.31 17.33
N PHE A 219 -3.16 -3.16 16.96
CA PHE A 219 -2.73 -2.29 15.88
C PHE A 219 -1.95 -3.05 14.81
N ASN A 220 -2.59 -3.29 13.67
CA ASN A 220 -2.05 -4.15 12.60
C ASN A 220 -2.14 -3.48 11.21
N SER A 221 -2.12 -2.15 11.15
CA SER A 221 -2.06 -1.40 9.87
C SER A 221 -0.85 -1.76 9.00
N VAL A 222 0.20 -2.36 9.58
CA VAL A 222 1.38 -2.87 8.86
C VAL A 222 1.06 -3.98 7.86
N VAL A 223 -0.11 -4.61 7.94
CA VAL A 223 -0.57 -5.64 6.99
C VAL A 223 -1.78 -5.19 6.16
N GLU A 224 -2.17 -3.92 6.29
CA GLU A 224 -3.22 -3.33 5.47
C GLU A 224 -2.73 -3.15 4.03
N ASN A 225 -3.58 -3.46 3.05
CA ASN A 225 -3.27 -3.31 1.62
C ASN A 225 -2.02 -4.08 1.16
N ILE A 226 -1.63 -5.15 1.89
CA ILE A 226 -0.51 -6.02 1.54
C ILE A 226 -1.00 -7.23 0.75
N MET A 227 -0.30 -7.54 -0.35
CA MET A 227 -0.50 -8.74 -1.18
C MET A 227 0.44 -9.88 -0.80
N PHE A 228 1.65 -9.55 -0.36
CA PHE A 228 2.68 -10.52 -0.03
C PHE A 228 3.34 -10.19 1.30
N ALA A 229 3.29 -11.11 2.26
CA ALA A 229 3.88 -10.92 3.58
C ALA A 229 4.89 -12.03 3.88
N VAL A 230 6.07 -11.64 4.32
CA VAL A 230 7.16 -12.57 4.63
C VAL A 230 7.29 -12.68 6.14
N LEU A 231 6.98 -13.86 6.68
CA LEU A 231 7.22 -14.16 8.09
C LEU A 231 8.59 -14.82 8.21
N ASN A 232 9.58 -14.06 8.68
CA ASN A 232 10.96 -14.54 8.79
C ASN A 232 11.23 -15.02 10.22
N GLU A 233 11.78 -16.22 10.35
CA GLU A 233 12.18 -16.82 11.63
C GLU A 233 11.09 -16.74 12.73
N MET A 234 9.86 -17.17 12.40
CA MET A 234 8.80 -17.33 13.40
C MET A 234 9.34 -18.12 14.59
N MET A 235 9.53 -17.42 15.72
CA MET A 235 10.12 -18.03 16.91
C MET A 235 9.28 -19.25 17.31
N ASN A 236 9.97 -20.33 17.68
CA ASN A 236 9.34 -21.51 18.27
C ASN A 236 8.76 -21.11 19.64
N TYR A 237 7.55 -20.55 19.67
CA TYR A 237 6.83 -20.28 20.90
C TYR A 237 6.52 -21.62 21.59
N ASN A 238 7.23 -21.90 22.67
CA ASN A 238 6.99 -23.08 23.50
C ASN A 238 5.75 -22.93 24.40
N GLU A 239 5.21 -21.72 24.57
CA GLU A 239 3.99 -21.50 25.35
C GLU A 239 2.93 -20.80 24.48
N SER A 240 1.94 -21.62 24.05
CA SER A 240 0.72 -21.31 23.27
C SER A 240 0.69 -21.61 21.75
N LYS A 241 1.45 -22.61 21.27
CA LYS A 241 1.38 -23.14 19.87
C LYS A 241 -0.03 -23.24 19.25
N LYS A 242 -1.07 -23.55 20.04
CA LYS A 242 -2.46 -23.62 19.56
C LYS A 242 -3.06 -22.26 19.19
N GLY A 243 -2.81 -21.21 19.96
CA GLY A 243 -3.32 -19.86 19.69
C GLY A 243 -2.71 -19.28 18.42
N THR A 244 -1.37 -19.36 18.32
CA THR A 244 -0.60 -18.93 17.15
C THR A 244 -1.00 -19.69 15.88
N ALA A 245 -1.17 -21.02 15.94
CA ALA A 245 -1.58 -21.82 14.78
C ALA A 245 -3.00 -21.48 14.31
N GLN A 246 -3.93 -21.24 15.24
CA GLN A 246 -5.29 -20.82 14.91
C GLN A 246 -5.29 -19.44 14.26
N ALA A 247 -4.51 -18.49 14.79
CA ALA A 247 -4.33 -17.17 14.19
C ALA A 247 -3.75 -17.24 12.77
N MET A 248 -2.67 -18.01 12.56
CA MET A 248 -2.11 -18.25 11.21
C MET A 248 -3.17 -18.76 10.26
N LYS A 249 -3.94 -19.75 10.69
CA LYS A 249 -4.98 -20.34 9.85
C LYS A 249 -5.99 -19.28 9.43
N THR A 250 -6.49 -18.49 10.37
CA THR A 250 -7.41 -17.38 10.09
C THR A 250 -6.80 -16.37 9.11
N ILE A 251 -5.57 -15.90 9.35
CA ILE A 251 -4.87 -14.95 8.46
C ILE A 251 -4.73 -15.51 7.04
N ILE A 252 -4.40 -16.80 6.91
CA ILE A 252 -4.21 -17.46 5.63
C ILE A 252 -5.56 -17.69 4.93
N THR A 253 -6.59 -18.18 5.63
CA THR A 253 -7.81 -18.69 4.98
C THR A 253 -8.94 -17.70 4.85
N ASP A 254 -9.01 -16.71 5.75
CA ASP A 254 -10.14 -15.81 5.80
C ASP A 254 -10.11 -14.82 4.65
N ARG A 255 -11.30 -14.41 4.20
CA ARG A 255 -11.44 -13.43 3.11
C ARG A 255 -11.06 -12.03 3.54
N THR A 256 -11.16 -11.74 4.83
CA THR A 256 -10.97 -10.42 5.41
C THR A 256 -10.29 -10.58 6.76
N ILE A 257 -9.29 -9.74 7.02
CA ILE A 257 -8.65 -9.61 8.33
C ILE A 257 -9.11 -8.26 8.89
N ARG A 258 -9.44 -8.23 10.18
CA ARG A 258 -9.77 -6.97 10.85
C ARG A 258 -8.49 -6.16 10.98
N ILE A 259 -8.48 -4.95 10.42
CA ILE A 259 -7.39 -3.98 10.60
C ILE A 259 -7.83 -2.98 11.66
N ASN A 260 -6.99 -2.71 12.66
CA ASN A 260 -7.14 -1.51 13.48
C ASN A 260 -5.90 -0.63 13.41
N GLU A 261 -6.12 0.66 13.22
CA GLU A 261 -5.08 1.68 13.06
C GLU A 261 -4.74 2.30 14.41
N ASN A 262 -3.48 2.66 14.60
CA ASN A 262 -3.08 3.47 15.76
C ASN A 262 -3.69 4.87 15.58
N ASN A 263 -4.50 5.32 16.54
CA ASN A 263 -5.28 6.58 16.59
C ASN A 263 -6.74 6.57 16.08
N GLN A 264 -7.41 5.42 15.99
CA GLN A 264 -8.88 5.46 16.06
C GLN A 264 -9.29 5.53 17.53
N PRO A 265 -9.97 6.61 17.99
CA PRO A 265 -10.59 6.59 19.31
C PRO A 265 -11.65 5.48 19.31
N GLU A 266 -11.66 4.68 20.38
CA GLU A 266 -12.74 3.72 20.67
C GLU A 266 -14.12 4.39 20.69
#